data_AF-A0A938F0P8-F1
#
_entry.id   AF-A0A938F0P8-F1
#
_cell.length_a   1.000
_cell.length_b   1.000
_cell.length_c   1.000
_cell.angle_alpha   90.00
_cell.angle_beta   90.00
_cell.angle_gamma   90.00
#
_symmetry.space_group_name_H-M   'P 1'
#
loop_
_entity.id
_entity.type
_entity.pdbx_description
1 polymer ?
#
loop_
_entity_poly.entity_id
_entity_poly.type
_entity_poly.pdbx_seq_one_letter_code
_entity_poly.pdbx_strand_id
1 'polypeptide(L)' 'MDINKKIGKCRSFQWDEGNIDKNLRTHNVSSAECEQTFLNVPVIAYEDIKHSQKEARYY' A
#
# COMPACT_ATOMS: atom_id res chain seq x y z
N MET A 1 -15.58 7.16 0.28
CA MET A 1 -14.81 8.31 0.85
C MET A 1 -13.76 8.75 -0.17
N ASP A 2 -13.28 10.00 -0.17
CA ASP A 2 -12.15 10.37 -1.04
C ASP A 2 -10.84 9.75 -0.51
N ILE A 3 -10.44 8.65 -1.12
CA ILE A 3 -9.24 7.88 -0.78
C ILE A 3 -7.95 8.67 -0.96
N ASN A 4 -7.90 9.57 -1.94
CA ASN A 4 -6.74 10.41 -2.19
C ASN A 4 -6.46 11.33 -1.01
N LYS A 5 -7.52 11.84 -0.37
CA LYS A 5 -7.41 12.65 0.85
C LYS A 5 -6.87 11.85 2.05
N LYS A 6 -7.14 10.54 2.12
CA LYS A 6 -6.58 9.66 3.17
C LYS A 6 -5.11 9.37 2.90
N ILE A 7 -4.77 8.94 1.69
CA ILE A 7 -3.38 8.63 1.28
C ILE A 7 -2.49 9.87 1.42
N GLY A 8 -2.97 11.05 1.06
CA GLY A 8 -2.21 12.31 1.20
C GLY A 8 -1.86 12.70 2.65
N LYS A 9 -2.41 12.03 3.66
CA LYS A 9 -2.00 12.19 5.07
C LYS A 9 -0.95 11.18 5.52
N CYS A 10 -0.74 10.10 4.77
CA CYS A 10 0.27 9.10 5.05
C CYS A 10 1.66 9.67 4.72
N ARG A 11 2.65 9.36 5.56
CA ARG A 11 4.04 9.85 5.39
C ARG A 11 5.03 8.77 4.99
N SER A 12 4.83 7.54 5.47
CA SER A 12 5.74 6.43 5.24
C SER A 12 5.03 5.11 5.46
N PHE A 13 5.67 4.03 5.01
CA PHE A 13 5.29 2.67 5.33
C PHE A 13 5.88 2.26 6.67
N GLN A 14 5.16 1.42 7.40
CA GLN A 14 5.66 0.77 8.61
C GLN A 14 6.00 -0.66 8.25
N TRP A 15 7.29 -0.92 8.01
CA TRP A 15 7.79 -2.28 7.87
C TRP A 15 8.17 -2.84 9.25
N ASP A 16 7.94 -4.14 9.42
CA ASP A 16 8.40 -4.94 10.54
C ASP A 16 9.37 -6.03 10.04
N GLU A 17 10.06 -6.69 10.96
CA GLU A 17 11.03 -7.75 10.62
C GLU A 17 10.38 -8.91 9.85
N GLY A 18 9.08 -9.16 10.05
CA GLY A 18 8.36 -10.22 9.38
C GLY A 18 8.00 -9.91 7.92
N ASN A 19 7.82 -8.63 7.59
CA ASN A 19 7.29 -8.20 6.30
C ASN A 19 8.33 -7.52 5.39
N ILE A 20 9.45 -7.01 5.92
CA ILE A 20 10.42 -6.23 5.15
C ILE A 20 11.05 -7.03 3.98
N ASP A 21 11.33 -8.30 4.18
CA ASP A 21 11.93 -9.19 3.16
C ASP A 21 10.91 -10.12 2.50
N LYS A 22 9.64 -10.05 2.92
CA LYS A 22 8.62 -11.00 2.47
C LYS A 22 8.42 -10.90 0.96
N ASN A 23 8.22 -9.69 0.44
CA ASN A 23 8.00 -9.45 -0.98
C ASN A 23 9.23 -9.81 -1.82
N LEU A 24 10.42 -9.56 -1.27
CA LEU A 24 11.67 -9.91 -1.96
C LEU A 24 11.75 -11.43 -2.14
N ARG A 25 11.48 -12.20 -1.09
CA ARG A 25 11.53 -13.67 -1.14
C ARG A 25 10.44 -14.29 -2.02
N THR A 26 9.23 -13.73 -2.05
CA THR A 26 8.09 -14.34 -2.75
C THR A 26 7.89 -13.82 -4.18
N HIS A 27 8.32 -12.59 -4.45
CA HIS A 27 8.03 -11.88 -5.71
C HIS A 27 9.26 -11.23 -6.35
N ASN A 28 10.44 -11.33 -5.72
CA ASN A 28 11.67 -10.66 -6.17
C ASN A 28 11.49 -9.13 -6.29
N VAL A 29 10.73 -8.54 -5.36
CA VAL A 29 10.48 -7.10 -5.26
C VAL A 29 10.85 -6.63 -3.85
N SER A 30 11.77 -5.67 -3.75
CA SER A 30 12.19 -5.07 -2.47
C SER A 30 11.08 -4.22 -1.84
N SER A 31 11.15 -4.00 -0.53
CA SER A 31 10.25 -3.09 0.18
C SER A 31 10.28 -1.68 -0.44
N ALA A 32 11.46 -1.18 -0.80
CA ALA A 32 11.63 0.11 -1.47
C ALA A 32 10.92 0.18 -2.84
N GLU A 33 11.02 -0.86 -3.66
CA GLU A 33 10.28 -0.93 -4.94
C GLU A 33 8.77 -0.97 -4.73
N CYS A 34 8.29 -1.64 -3.67
CA CYS A 34 6.87 -1.58 -3.31
C CYS A 34 6.43 -0.15 -2.98
N GLU A 35 7.21 0.59 -2.19
CA GLU A 35 6.90 1.98 -1.82
C GLU A 35 6.92 2.93 -3.03
N GLN A 36 7.83 2.70 -3.99
CA GLN A 36 8.00 3.58 -5.15
C GLN A 36 6.70 3.81 -5.93
N THR A 37 5.80 2.82 -5.96
CA THR A 37 4.50 2.93 -6.64
C THR A 37 3.60 4.04 -6.09
N PHE A 38 3.77 4.42 -4.82
CA PHE A 38 3.03 5.48 -4.14
C PHE A 38 3.61 6.87 -4.37
N LEU A 39 4.79 6.96 -5.00
CA LEU A 39 5.37 8.24 -5.45
C LEU A 39 4.77 8.69 -6.80
N ASN A 40 4.01 7.83 -7.47
CA ASN A 40 3.29 8.20 -8.68
C ASN A 40 2.13 9.14 -8.33
N VAL A 41 2.12 10.34 -8.91
CA VAL A 41 1.07 11.33 -8.71
C VAL A 41 0.30 11.55 -10.02
N PRO A 42 -1.04 11.39 -10.04
CA PRO A 42 -1.88 11.04 -8.89
C PRO A 42 -1.75 9.56 -8.52
N VAL A 43 -1.86 9.27 -7.23
CA VAL A 43 -2.02 7.89 -6.77
C VAL A 43 -3.41 7.42 -7.22
N ILE A 44 -3.48 6.28 -7.90
CA ILE A 44 -4.73 5.67 -8.32
C ILE A 44 -5.06 4.60 -7.29
N ALA A 45 -6.21 4.75 -6.63
CA ALA A 45 -6.69 3.76 -5.68
C ALA A 45 -8.23 3.78 -5.61
N TYR A 46 -8.85 2.63 -5.35
CA TYR A 46 -10.30 2.48 -5.24
C TYR A 46 -10.72 1.57 -4.08
N GLU A 47 -11.94 1.74 -3.57
CA GLU A 47 -12.49 0.91 -2.50
C GLU A 47 -12.70 -0.54 -2.97
N ASP A 48 -12.09 -1.49 -2.26
CA ASP A 48 -12.33 -2.92 -2.46
C ASP A 48 -13.48 -3.38 -1.54
N ILE A 49 -14.71 -3.18 -2.00
CA ILE A 49 -15.92 -3.47 -1.22
C ILE A 49 -15.95 -4.95 -0.79
N LYS A 50 -15.51 -5.86 -1.65
CA LYS A 50 -15.55 -7.30 -1.39
C LYS A 50 -14.67 -7.68 -0.20
N HIS A 51 -13.46 -7.12 -0.11
CA HIS A 51 -12.52 -7.46 0.96
C HIS A 51 -12.54 -6.48 2.13
N SER A 52 -13.37 -5.42 2.07
CA SER A 52 -13.47 -4.37 3.11
C SER A 52 -14.46 -4.65 4.25
N GLN A 53 -14.88 -5.91 4.43
CA GLN A 53 -15.93 -6.24 5.40
C GLN A 53 -15.49 -6.12 6.87
N LYS A 54 -14.18 -6.25 7.14
CA LYS A 54 -13.60 -6.15 8.50
C LYS A 54 -12.70 -4.94 8.68
N GLU A 55 -11.91 -4.63 7.67
CA GLU A 55 -10.97 -3.52 7.62
C GLU A 55 -11.02 -2.91 6.22
N ALA A 56 -10.84 -1.60 6.09
CA ALA A 56 -10.87 -0.97 4.78
C ALA A 56 -9.69 -1.45 3.93
N ARG A 57 -10.00 -1.97 2.74
CA ARG A 57 -9.04 -2.42 1.73
C ARG A 57 -9.23 -1.65 0.43
N TYR A 58 -8.14 -1.53 -0.32
CA TYR A 58 -8.05 -0.74 -1.53
C TYR A 58 -7.23 -1.50 -2.59
N TYR A 59 -7.56 -1.31 -3.87
CA TYR A 59 -6.79 -1.78 -5.02
C TYR A 59 -6.26 -0.61 -5.85
#